data_AF-A0A0G0F0T9-F1
#
_entry.id   AF-A0A0G0F0T9-F1
#
_cell.length_a   1.000
_cell.length_b   1.000
_cell.length_c   1.000
_cell.angle_alpha   90.00
_cell.angle_beta   90.00
_cell.angle_gamma   90.00
#
_symmetry.space_group_name_H-M   'P 1'
#
loop_
_entity.id
_entity.type
_entity.pdbx_description
1 polymer ?
#
loop_
_entity_poly.entity_id
_entity_poly.type
_entity_poly.pdbx_seq_one_letter_code
_entity_poly.pdbx_strand_id
1 'polypeptide(L)'
;MIILGIETSCDETAVSVIEAKGDLKSLQFKILGSAVNSQIEIHKPYGGVFPALAKREHLRNLPLVLEEALKKADIKDDLDKIDIIAVTVGPGLEPALWTGINFAEKLGKSWGKAVIPTNHMEGHIASVLFKTDESESKKEQTKSRIEFPAIALLISGGHTELVLLKSWVSKETIGETQDDAVGEAFDKVARMMNLPYPGGPEISKLAEKARLEDISLEKKFPRPMLHSKDLNFSFSGLKTAVLYYLKNINEVNIRSAQQRGQVSESDIFQNNIKNSNNPQKHSLDRTEYFSAEKSPPSHASRAPKEVVISEDIKLSVAREF
;
A
#
# COMPACT_ATOMS: atom_id res chain seq x y z
N MET A 1 -27.93 -7.92 4.26
CA MET A 1 -27.80 -6.46 4.34
C MET A 1 -27.02 -5.98 3.14
N ILE A 2 -27.43 -4.91 2.46
CA ILE A 2 -26.68 -4.26 1.39
C ILE A 2 -26.17 -2.92 1.91
N ILE A 3 -24.85 -2.73 1.81
CA ILE A 3 -24.10 -1.59 2.35
C ILE A 3 -23.56 -0.79 1.17
N LEU A 4 -23.76 0.54 1.18
CA LEU A 4 -23.05 1.46 0.30
C LEU A 4 -21.82 2.01 1.04
N GLY A 5 -20.62 1.52 0.74
CA GLY A 5 -19.36 2.07 1.27
C GLY A 5 -18.85 3.24 0.45
N ILE A 6 -18.42 4.31 1.11
CA ILE A 6 -17.85 5.54 0.52
C ILE A 6 -16.49 5.82 1.16
N GLU A 7 -15.45 5.96 0.33
CA GLU A 7 -14.07 6.23 0.75
C GLU A 7 -13.47 7.42 -0.01
N THR A 8 -12.90 8.36 0.76
CA THR A 8 -12.26 9.61 0.31
C THR A 8 -11.19 10.08 1.33
N SER A 9 -10.41 9.17 1.92
CA SER A 9 -9.42 9.50 2.96
C SER A 9 -8.19 10.27 2.45
N CYS A 10 -7.74 10.04 1.21
CA CYS A 10 -6.50 10.59 0.67
C CYS A 10 -6.68 11.20 -0.73
N ASP A 11 -6.38 10.44 -1.78
CA ASP A 11 -6.42 10.86 -3.19
C ASP A 11 -7.16 9.88 -4.11
N GLU A 12 -7.94 8.98 -3.51
CA GLU A 12 -8.80 8.03 -4.22
C GLU A 12 -10.27 8.26 -3.86
N THR A 13 -11.13 8.29 -4.89
CA THR A 13 -12.59 8.44 -4.71
C THR A 13 -13.21 7.09 -5.01
N ALA A 14 -13.63 6.35 -3.99
CA ALA A 14 -14.15 5.00 -4.14
C ALA A 14 -15.57 4.86 -3.57
N VAL A 15 -16.40 4.11 -4.30
CA VAL A 15 -17.74 3.70 -3.85
C VAL A 15 -17.92 2.22 -4.13
N SER A 16 -18.49 1.49 -3.17
CA SER A 16 -18.78 0.06 -3.27
C SER A 16 -20.18 -0.27 -2.77
N VAL A 17 -20.84 -1.20 -3.43
CA VAL A 17 -22.09 -1.83 -3.00
C VAL A 17 -21.76 -3.25 -2.57
N ILE A 18 -21.96 -3.57 -1.31
CA ILE A 18 -21.54 -4.83 -0.70
C ILE A 18 -22.74 -5.53 -0.06
N GLU A 19 -23.00 -6.78 -0.44
CA GLU A 19 -23.91 -7.67 0.27
C GLU A 19 -23.18 -8.33 1.45
N ALA A 20 -23.68 -8.11 2.66
CA ALA A 20 -23.21 -8.72 3.91
C ALA A 20 -24.24 -9.73 4.47
N LYS A 21 -23.74 -10.91 4.86
CA LYS A 21 -24.50 -12.06 5.40
C LYS A 21 -23.75 -12.72 6.57
N GLY A 22 -24.48 -13.41 7.45
CA GLY A 22 -23.95 -14.12 8.61
C GLY A 22 -23.90 -13.28 9.89
N ASP A 23 -23.25 -13.81 10.92
CA ASP A 23 -22.96 -13.15 12.20
C ASP A 23 -21.46 -12.84 12.34
N LEU A 24 -21.02 -12.21 13.44
CA LEU A 24 -19.61 -11.91 13.71
C LEU A 24 -18.68 -13.14 13.75
N LYS A 25 -19.21 -14.37 13.76
CA LYS A 25 -18.46 -15.64 13.73
C LYS A 25 -18.45 -16.31 12.35
N SER A 26 -19.25 -15.80 11.40
CA SER A 26 -19.57 -16.42 10.10
C SER A 26 -19.77 -15.40 8.96
N LEU A 27 -19.27 -14.16 9.14
CA LEU A 27 -19.35 -13.06 8.17
C LEU A 27 -18.98 -13.52 6.76
N GLN A 28 -19.83 -13.17 5.81
CA GLN A 28 -19.64 -13.38 4.37
C GLN A 28 -20.00 -12.09 3.65
N PHE A 29 -19.06 -11.60 2.85
CA PHE A 29 -19.23 -10.41 2.03
C PHE A 29 -19.17 -10.77 0.55
N LYS A 30 -20.02 -10.14 -0.26
CA LYS A 30 -19.99 -10.20 -1.72
C LYS A 30 -20.03 -8.78 -2.26
N ILE A 31 -19.05 -8.38 -3.05
CA ILE A 31 -19.12 -7.13 -3.80
C ILE A 31 -20.19 -7.32 -4.88
N LEU A 32 -21.20 -6.44 -4.89
CA LEU A 32 -22.20 -6.37 -5.96
C LEU A 32 -21.70 -5.46 -7.08
N GLY A 33 -21.11 -4.32 -6.72
CA GLY A 33 -20.44 -3.42 -7.66
C GLY A 33 -19.48 -2.49 -6.94
N SER A 34 -18.43 -2.04 -7.64
CA SER A 34 -17.47 -1.07 -7.11
C SER A 34 -16.88 -0.22 -8.21
N ALA A 35 -16.57 1.03 -7.87
CA ALA A 35 -15.87 1.96 -8.75
C ALA A 35 -14.84 2.74 -7.93
N VAL A 36 -13.70 3.05 -8.54
CA VAL A 36 -12.58 3.79 -7.94
C VAL A 36 -12.06 4.78 -8.96
N ASN A 37 -11.88 6.04 -8.55
CA ASN A 37 -11.22 7.07 -9.32
C ASN A 37 -9.99 7.57 -8.53
N SER A 38 -8.82 7.13 -8.95
CA SER A 38 -7.52 7.50 -8.37
C SER A 38 -7.00 8.80 -8.99
N GLN A 39 -6.42 9.69 -8.17
CA GLN A 39 -5.94 11.01 -8.58
C GLN A 39 -4.41 11.05 -8.80
N ILE A 40 -3.72 9.90 -8.78
CA ILE A 40 -2.25 9.81 -8.89
C ILE A 40 -1.67 10.68 -10.03
N GLU A 41 -2.27 10.66 -11.22
CA GLU A 41 -1.76 11.43 -12.37
C GLU A 41 -1.81 12.96 -12.19
N ILE A 42 -2.71 13.49 -11.36
CA ILE A 42 -2.79 14.93 -11.09
C ILE A 42 -1.95 15.37 -9.89
N HIS A 43 -1.59 14.45 -8.99
CA HIS A 43 -0.68 14.71 -7.88
C HIS A 43 0.80 14.50 -8.25
N LYS A 44 1.08 13.67 -9.28
CA LYS A 44 2.43 13.45 -9.85
C LYS A 44 3.28 14.73 -10.02
N PRO A 45 2.79 15.84 -10.61
CA PRO A 45 3.56 17.07 -10.78
C PRO A 45 3.98 17.75 -9.47
N TYR A 46 3.29 17.47 -8.36
CA TYR A 46 3.58 18.00 -7.03
C TYR A 46 4.51 17.09 -6.21
N GLY A 47 4.78 15.87 -6.67
CA GLY A 47 5.62 14.89 -5.97
C GLY A 47 5.01 14.35 -4.67
N GLY A 48 3.67 14.36 -4.58
CA GLY A 48 2.87 13.94 -3.43
C GLY A 48 1.46 14.54 -3.48
N VAL A 49 0.54 14.04 -2.65
CA VAL A 49 -0.87 14.48 -2.64
C VAL A 49 -1.03 15.93 -2.18
N PHE A 50 -1.73 16.74 -2.97
CA PHE A 50 -2.05 18.13 -2.61
C PHE A 50 -3.50 18.25 -2.08
N PRO A 51 -3.73 18.49 -0.76
CA PRO A 51 -5.05 18.29 -0.15
C PRO A 51 -6.19 19.15 -0.71
N ALA A 52 -5.90 20.38 -1.13
CA ALA A 52 -6.90 21.27 -1.73
C ALA A 52 -7.35 20.81 -3.13
N LEU A 53 -6.45 20.15 -3.88
CA LEU A 53 -6.77 19.52 -5.17
C LEU A 53 -7.54 18.21 -4.95
N ALA A 54 -7.15 17.40 -3.96
CA ALA A 54 -7.83 16.15 -3.65
C ALA A 54 -9.31 16.37 -3.29
N LYS A 55 -9.58 17.30 -2.36
CA LYS A 55 -10.93 17.77 -2.03
C LYS A 55 -11.76 18.15 -3.28
N ARG A 56 -11.15 18.86 -4.23
CA ARG A 56 -11.83 19.33 -5.44
C ARG A 56 -12.25 18.17 -6.36
N GLU A 57 -11.38 17.17 -6.55
CA GLU A 57 -11.73 16.04 -7.40
C GLU A 57 -12.66 15.03 -6.69
N HIS A 58 -12.59 14.84 -5.37
CA HIS A 58 -13.62 14.08 -4.65
C HIS A 58 -15.01 14.70 -4.84
N LEU A 59 -15.14 16.03 -4.70
CA LEU A 59 -16.40 16.76 -4.93
C LEU A 59 -16.96 16.55 -6.35
N ARG A 60 -16.07 16.45 -7.34
CA ARG A 60 -16.40 16.26 -8.75
C ARG A 60 -16.77 14.80 -9.07
N ASN A 61 -16.04 13.85 -8.50
CA ASN A 61 -16.06 12.46 -8.94
C ASN A 61 -16.99 11.58 -8.10
N LEU A 62 -17.29 11.92 -6.84
CA LEU A 62 -18.22 11.16 -5.99
C LEU A 62 -19.57 10.82 -6.67
N PRO A 63 -20.27 11.75 -7.35
CA PRO A 63 -21.52 11.42 -8.06
C PRO A 63 -21.32 10.42 -9.22
N LEU A 64 -20.18 10.50 -9.91
CA LEU A 64 -19.86 9.66 -11.07
C LEU A 64 -19.50 8.23 -10.61
N VAL A 65 -18.63 8.13 -9.60
CA VAL A 65 -18.22 6.86 -8.98
C VAL A 65 -19.40 6.17 -8.31
N LEU A 66 -20.30 6.94 -7.68
CA LEU A 66 -21.57 6.41 -7.15
C LEU A 66 -22.44 5.82 -8.26
N GLU A 67 -22.69 6.55 -9.35
CA GLU A 67 -23.53 6.05 -10.45
C GLU A 67 -22.92 4.79 -11.09
N GLU A 68 -21.59 4.73 -11.24
CA GLU A 68 -20.88 3.57 -11.78
C GLU A 68 -20.98 2.34 -10.85
N ALA A 69 -20.79 2.52 -9.53
CA ALA A 69 -20.92 1.44 -8.55
C ALA A 69 -22.35 0.89 -8.50
N LEU A 70 -23.37 1.76 -8.53
CA LEU A 70 -24.79 1.38 -8.55
C LEU A 70 -25.21 0.66 -9.85
N LYS A 71 -24.65 1.07 -11.00
CA LYS A 71 -24.83 0.37 -12.29
C LYS A 71 -24.22 -1.03 -12.25
N LYS A 72 -22.97 -1.15 -11.79
CA LYS A 72 -22.28 -2.44 -11.67
C LYS A 72 -23.01 -3.41 -10.73
N ALA A 73 -23.67 -2.89 -9.70
CA ALA A 73 -24.43 -3.65 -8.72
C ALA A 73 -25.88 -4.00 -9.13
N ASP A 74 -26.36 -3.53 -10.30
CA ASP A 74 -27.74 -3.73 -10.79
C ASP A 74 -28.83 -3.23 -9.82
N ILE A 75 -28.56 -2.10 -9.13
CA ILE A 75 -29.50 -1.45 -8.19
C ILE A 75 -29.69 0.06 -8.40
N LYS A 76 -29.18 0.64 -9.51
CA LYS A 76 -29.28 2.09 -9.76
C LYS A 76 -30.73 2.61 -9.66
N ASP A 77 -31.67 1.87 -10.22
CA ASP A 77 -33.08 2.27 -10.31
C ASP A 77 -33.93 1.70 -9.15
N ASP A 78 -33.28 1.06 -8.16
CA ASP A 78 -33.90 0.41 -6.99
C ASP A 78 -33.01 0.63 -5.76
N LEU A 79 -32.90 1.91 -5.37
CA LEU A 79 -32.06 2.37 -4.25
C LEU A 79 -32.58 1.91 -2.88
N ASP A 80 -33.82 1.47 -2.81
CA ASP A 80 -34.42 1.01 -1.55
C ASP A 80 -33.81 -0.29 -1.02
N LYS A 81 -33.21 -1.10 -1.92
CA LYS A 81 -32.37 -2.25 -1.58
C LYS A 81 -31.18 -1.91 -0.68
N ILE A 82 -30.70 -0.66 -0.65
CA ILE A 82 -29.61 -0.25 0.24
C ILE A 82 -30.17 -0.11 1.66
N ASP A 83 -29.60 -0.85 2.62
CA ASP A 83 -30.00 -0.76 4.03
C ASP A 83 -29.31 0.41 4.74
N ILE A 84 -27.99 0.53 4.54
CA ILE A 84 -27.13 1.52 5.21
C ILE A 84 -26.06 2.08 4.27
N ILE A 85 -25.59 3.29 4.60
CA ILE A 85 -24.42 3.92 4.00
C ILE A 85 -23.28 3.87 5.03
N ALA A 86 -22.10 3.41 4.63
CA ALA A 86 -20.88 3.44 5.42
C ALA A 86 -19.91 4.47 4.82
N VAL A 87 -19.29 5.31 5.65
CA VAL A 87 -18.39 6.38 5.18
C VAL A 87 -17.16 6.52 6.07
N THR A 88 -15.98 6.54 5.45
CA THR A 88 -14.72 6.71 6.18
C THR A 88 -14.64 8.09 6.82
N VAL A 89 -14.44 8.12 8.15
CA VAL A 89 -14.26 9.34 8.94
C VAL A 89 -12.82 9.60 9.37
N GLY A 90 -11.92 8.62 9.19
CA GLY A 90 -10.48 8.77 9.41
C GLY A 90 -9.78 7.46 9.78
N PRO A 91 -8.44 7.44 9.92
CA PRO A 91 -7.51 8.54 9.62
C PRO A 91 -7.50 8.93 8.13
N GLY A 92 -6.95 10.11 7.81
CA GLY A 92 -6.92 10.66 6.45
C GLY A 92 -6.77 12.18 6.43
N LEU A 93 -6.77 12.76 5.23
CA LEU A 93 -6.73 14.20 4.99
C LEU A 93 -8.10 14.81 5.31
N GLU A 94 -8.17 15.69 6.32
CA GLU A 94 -9.40 16.41 6.73
C GLU A 94 -10.19 17.02 5.55
N PRO A 95 -9.57 17.69 4.55
CA PRO A 95 -10.30 18.27 3.43
C PRO A 95 -10.96 17.23 2.51
N ALA A 96 -10.38 16.03 2.44
CA ALA A 96 -10.86 14.90 1.65
C ALA A 96 -11.96 14.14 2.40
N LEU A 97 -11.71 13.77 3.67
CA LEU A 97 -12.67 13.08 4.55
C LEU A 97 -14.01 13.82 4.64
N TRP A 98 -13.99 15.14 4.89
CA TRP A 98 -15.22 15.93 4.93
C TRP A 98 -16.01 15.93 3.64
N THR A 99 -15.37 15.63 2.50
CA THR A 99 -16.06 15.56 1.21
C THR A 99 -16.92 14.30 1.11
N GLY A 100 -16.37 13.13 1.48
CA GLY A 100 -17.13 11.89 1.63
C GLY A 100 -18.24 12.00 2.69
N ILE A 101 -17.91 12.51 3.89
CA ILE A 101 -18.87 12.67 5.00
C ILE A 101 -20.06 13.54 4.60
N ASN A 102 -19.81 14.75 4.06
CA ASN A 102 -20.89 15.66 3.65
C ASN A 102 -21.70 15.14 2.44
N PHE A 103 -21.19 14.17 1.69
CA PHE A 103 -21.92 13.51 0.61
C PHE A 103 -22.78 12.37 1.16
N ALA A 104 -22.22 11.51 2.02
CA ALA A 104 -22.92 10.41 2.69
C ALA A 104 -24.12 10.92 3.53
N GLU A 105 -23.93 11.98 4.33
CA GLU A 105 -25.01 12.62 5.11
C GLU A 105 -26.18 13.12 4.23
N LYS A 106 -25.86 13.70 3.06
CA LYS A 106 -26.88 14.15 2.11
C LYS A 106 -27.62 12.99 1.46
N LEU A 107 -26.92 11.92 1.10
CA LEU A 107 -27.53 10.69 0.56
C LEU A 107 -28.42 10.01 1.61
N GLY A 108 -27.92 9.80 2.83
CA GLY A 108 -28.68 9.18 3.92
C GLY A 108 -29.97 9.94 4.22
N LYS A 109 -29.90 11.28 4.32
CA LYS A 109 -31.08 12.14 4.45
C LYS A 109 -32.01 12.09 3.23
N SER A 110 -31.47 11.98 2.01
CA SER A 110 -32.26 11.95 0.78
C SER A 110 -32.92 10.60 0.49
N TRP A 111 -32.39 9.51 1.04
CA TRP A 111 -32.84 8.13 0.80
C TRP A 111 -33.45 7.47 2.05
N GLY A 112 -33.48 8.17 3.19
CA GLY A 112 -33.97 7.64 4.46
C GLY A 112 -33.10 6.53 5.06
N LYS A 113 -31.81 6.47 4.71
CA LYS A 113 -30.88 5.41 5.13
C LYS A 113 -29.93 5.92 6.22
N ALA A 114 -29.57 5.05 7.17
CA ALA A 114 -28.62 5.40 8.21
C ALA A 114 -27.19 5.54 7.65
N VAL A 115 -26.46 6.54 8.13
CA VAL A 115 -25.04 6.76 7.81
C VAL A 115 -24.21 6.26 8.99
N ILE A 116 -23.25 5.38 8.71
CA ILE A 116 -22.39 4.72 9.69
C ILE A 116 -20.94 5.19 9.48
N PRO A 117 -20.30 5.81 10.49
CA PRO A 117 -18.90 6.20 10.38
C PRO A 117 -17.98 4.97 10.44
N THR A 118 -17.02 4.87 9.53
CA THR A 118 -16.03 3.78 9.48
C THR A 118 -14.60 4.29 9.67
N ASN A 119 -13.75 3.47 10.28
CA ASN A 119 -12.32 3.73 10.38
C ASN A 119 -11.59 3.15 9.16
N HIS A 120 -10.72 3.96 8.53
CA HIS A 120 -9.98 3.59 7.32
C HIS A 120 -9.12 2.33 7.51
N MET A 121 -8.39 2.26 8.63
CA MET A 121 -7.52 1.13 8.95
C MET A 121 -8.31 -0.14 9.29
N GLU A 122 -9.52 -0.02 9.87
CA GLU A 122 -10.43 -1.16 10.03
C GLU A 122 -10.95 -1.68 8.69
N GLY A 123 -11.18 -0.79 7.72
CA GLY A 123 -11.46 -1.17 6.33
C GLY A 123 -10.33 -2.03 5.73
N HIS A 124 -9.08 -1.63 5.94
CA HIS A 124 -7.91 -2.41 5.53
C HIS A 124 -7.80 -3.76 6.23
N ILE A 125 -8.06 -3.83 7.54
CA ILE A 125 -8.09 -5.12 8.27
C ILE A 125 -9.22 -6.03 7.74
N ALA A 126 -10.40 -5.47 7.49
CA ALA A 126 -11.55 -6.21 6.98
C ALA A 126 -11.41 -6.62 5.50
N SER A 127 -10.53 -5.98 4.73
CA SER A 127 -10.32 -6.25 3.29
C SER A 127 -9.98 -7.71 2.99
N VAL A 128 -9.28 -8.40 3.90
CA VAL A 128 -8.86 -9.81 3.72
C VAL A 128 -10.03 -10.80 3.76
N LEU A 129 -11.23 -10.36 4.17
CA LEU A 129 -12.45 -11.17 4.11
C LEU A 129 -12.99 -11.30 2.68
N PHE A 130 -12.67 -10.36 1.80
CA PHE A 130 -13.13 -10.35 0.42
C PHE A 130 -12.24 -11.28 -0.44
N LYS A 131 -12.86 -12.25 -1.14
CA LYS A 131 -12.13 -13.09 -2.09
C LYS A 131 -11.75 -12.27 -3.33
N THR A 132 -10.47 -12.32 -3.69
CA THR A 132 -9.97 -11.83 -4.99
C THR A 132 -9.92 -12.99 -5.97
N ASP A 133 -10.77 -13.00 -6.99
CA ASP A 133 -10.98 -14.17 -7.88
C ASP A 133 -9.76 -14.58 -8.74
N GLU A 134 -8.68 -13.80 -8.77
CA GLU A 134 -7.51 -14.02 -9.64
C GLU A 134 -6.67 -15.29 -9.39
N SER A 135 -6.87 -16.02 -8.29
CA SER A 135 -5.85 -16.98 -7.82
C SER A 135 -6.37 -18.23 -7.09
N GLU A 136 -7.54 -18.77 -7.45
CA GLU A 136 -8.04 -20.02 -6.84
C GLU A 136 -8.53 -21.03 -7.90
N SER A 137 -7.60 -21.84 -8.44
CA SER A 137 -7.84 -22.80 -9.51
C SER A 137 -8.62 -24.05 -9.05
N LYS A 138 -9.92 -23.89 -8.77
CA LYS A 138 -10.93 -24.96 -8.57
C LYS A 138 -10.60 -26.03 -7.51
N LYS A 139 -9.75 -25.73 -6.52
CA LYS A 139 -9.52 -26.61 -5.36
C LYS A 139 -9.82 -25.87 -4.07
N GLU A 140 -10.67 -26.51 -3.27
CA GLU A 140 -11.09 -26.18 -1.90
C GLU A 140 -11.65 -24.76 -1.67
N GLN A 141 -12.96 -24.70 -1.50
CA GLN A 141 -13.73 -23.51 -1.11
C GLN A 141 -13.46 -23.14 0.36
N THR A 142 -12.22 -22.78 0.69
CA THR A 142 -11.90 -22.23 2.01
C THR A 142 -12.68 -20.95 2.22
N LYS A 143 -13.45 -20.88 3.32
CA LYS A 143 -13.93 -19.61 3.85
C LYS A 143 -12.71 -18.85 4.35
N SER A 144 -12.59 -17.57 4.02
CA SER A 144 -11.66 -16.59 4.60
C SER A 144 -12.04 -16.31 6.06
N ARG A 145 -11.99 -17.35 6.90
CA ARG A 145 -12.31 -17.27 8.32
C ARG A 145 -11.05 -16.91 9.09
N ILE A 146 -10.90 -15.63 9.43
CA ILE A 146 -9.91 -15.24 10.43
C ILE A 146 -10.25 -15.96 11.74
N GLU A 147 -9.27 -16.67 12.27
CA GLU A 147 -9.30 -17.28 13.60
C GLU A 147 -8.54 -16.35 14.54
N PHE A 148 -9.10 -16.09 15.73
CA PHE A 148 -8.52 -15.18 16.70
C PHE A 148 -7.86 -15.95 17.85
N PRO A 149 -6.70 -15.48 18.39
CA PRO A 149 -6.03 -14.23 18.05
C PRO A 149 -5.33 -14.25 16.68
N ALA A 150 -5.34 -13.11 15.99
CA ALA A 150 -4.64 -12.90 14.73
C ALA A 150 -3.79 -11.63 14.80
N ILE A 151 -2.78 -11.50 13.94
CA ILE A 151 -2.07 -10.23 13.76
C ILE A 151 -2.38 -9.69 12.36
N ALA A 152 -2.68 -8.40 12.28
CA ALA A 152 -2.70 -7.64 11.04
C ALA A 152 -1.42 -6.81 10.94
N LEU A 153 -0.69 -6.96 9.83
CA LEU A 153 0.36 -6.01 9.43
C LEU A 153 -0.27 -5.02 8.44
N LEU A 154 -0.32 -3.75 8.84
CA LEU A 154 -0.86 -2.64 8.05
C LEU A 154 0.29 -1.86 7.43
N ILE A 155 0.33 -1.83 6.09
CA ILE A 155 1.34 -1.09 5.32
C ILE A 155 0.63 -0.19 4.30
N SER A 156 0.78 1.12 4.48
CA SER A 156 0.20 2.19 3.67
C SER A 156 1.23 3.30 3.44
N GLY A 157 0.83 4.35 2.70
CA GLY A 157 1.66 5.54 2.50
C GLY A 157 1.99 6.25 3.82
N GLY A 158 1.00 6.35 4.72
CA GLY A 158 1.11 7.09 5.98
C GLY A 158 1.21 6.24 7.27
N HIS A 159 0.97 4.93 7.21
CA HIS A 159 0.96 4.05 8.39
C HIS A 159 1.86 2.82 8.19
N THR A 160 2.47 2.35 9.28
CA THR A 160 3.16 1.06 9.35
C THR A 160 2.99 0.51 10.76
N GLU A 161 2.05 -0.40 10.93
CA GLU A 161 1.54 -0.85 12.24
C GLU A 161 1.40 -2.38 12.29
N LEU A 162 1.62 -2.95 13.48
CA LEU A 162 1.23 -4.30 13.86
C LEU A 162 0.06 -4.22 14.86
N VAL A 163 -1.08 -4.79 14.49
CA VAL A 163 -2.29 -4.78 15.30
C VAL A 163 -2.65 -6.21 15.70
N LEU A 164 -2.67 -6.48 16.99
CA LEU A 164 -3.17 -7.72 17.58
C LEU A 164 -4.70 -7.69 17.61
N LEU A 165 -5.33 -8.61 16.89
CA LEU A 165 -6.78 -8.81 16.87
C LEU A 165 -7.15 -9.92 17.83
N LYS A 166 -7.81 -9.56 18.95
CA LYS A 166 -8.41 -10.50 19.90
C LYS A 166 -9.83 -10.87 19.48
N SER A 167 -10.51 -9.97 18.77
CA SER A 167 -11.72 -10.20 17.96
C SER A 167 -11.98 -9.00 17.05
N TRP A 168 -13.01 -9.05 16.20
CA TRP A 168 -13.50 -7.91 15.41
C TRP A 168 -13.78 -6.62 16.19
N VAL A 169 -14.04 -6.72 17.50
CA VAL A 169 -14.35 -5.58 18.38
C VAL A 169 -13.31 -5.36 19.48
N SER A 170 -12.20 -6.09 19.45
CA SER A 170 -11.13 -5.99 20.44
C SER A 170 -9.77 -6.14 19.76
N LYS A 171 -9.08 -5.02 19.62
CA LYS A 171 -7.80 -4.87 18.92
C LYS A 171 -6.83 -4.04 19.75
N GLU A 172 -5.54 -4.21 19.52
CA GLU A 172 -4.46 -3.53 20.24
C GLU A 172 -3.28 -3.31 19.28
N THR A 173 -2.84 -2.07 19.09
CA THR A 173 -1.60 -1.79 18.34
C THR A 173 -0.42 -2.20 19.21
N ILE A 174 0.34 -3.20 18.77
CA ILE A 174 1.46 -3.80 19.51
C ILE A 174 2.83 -3.34 19.01
N GLY A 175 2.86 -2.59 17.90
CA GLY A 175 4.05 -1.90 17.40
C GLY A 175 3.71 -1.00 16.22
N GLU A 176 4.40 0.14 16.12
CA GLU A 176 4.16 1.17 15.09
C GLU A 176 5.49 1.81 14.64
N THR A 177 5.49 2.49 13.48
CA THR A 177 6.66 3.28 13.09
C THR A 177 6.87 4.48 14.00
N GLN A 178 8.13 4.69 14.40
CA GLN A 178 8.56 5.81 15.23
C GLN A 178 9.04 7.00 14.38
N ASP A 179 9.06 6.88 13.05
CA ASP A 179 9.46 7.97 12.13
C ASP A 179 8.67 7.99 10.80
N ASP A 180 9.30 7.74 9.64
CA ASP A 180 8.60 7.65 8.36
C ASP A 180 7.75 6.36 8.34
N ALA A 181 6.59 6.36 7.68
CA ALA A 181 5.94 5.11 7.26
C ALA A 181 6.75 4.45 6.13
N VAL A 182 6.63 3.12 5.96
CA VAL A 182 7.43 2.42 4.95
C VAL A 182 7.12 2.89 3.53
N GLY A 183 5.85 3.17 3.19
CA GLY A 183 5.46 3.76 1.90
C GLY A 183 6.11 5.12 1.67
N GLU A 184 5.98 6.03 2.65
CA GLU A 184 6.63 7.34 2.62
C GLU A 184 8.17 7.24 2.50
N ALA A 185 8.80 6.24 3.13
CA ALA A 185 10.23 5.99 3.01
C ALA A 185 10.63 5.54 1.59
N PHE A 186 9.81 4.70 0.94
CA PHE A 186 9.98 4.35 -0.48
C PHE A 186 9.84 5.60 -1.37
N ASP A 187 8.81 6.42 -1.19
CA ASP A 187 8.60 7.64 -1.99
C ASP A 187 9.72 8.68 -1.78
N LYS A 188 10.17 8.87 -0.53
CA LYS A 188 11.32 9.72 -0.19
C LYS A 188 12.60 9.23 -0.87
N VAL A 189 12.83 7.92 -0.96
CA VAL A 189 13.98 7.32 -1.69
C VAL A 189 13.82 7.45 -3.21
N ALA A 190 12.63 7.21 -3.75
CA ALA A 190 12.35 7.31 -5.18
C ALA A 190 12.64 8.73 -5.70
N ARG A 191 12.22 9.74 -4.94
CA ARG A 191 12.52 11.15 -5.21
C ARG A 191 14.01 11.47 -5.13
N MET A 192 14.79 10.83 -4.26
CA MET A 192 16.26 10.97 -4.24
C MET A 192 16.94 10.32 -5.47
N MET A 193 16.26 9.36 -6.11
CA MET A 193 16.69 8.68 -7.34
C MET A 193 16.13 9.32 -8.61
N ASN A 194 15.42 10.45 -8.52
CA ASN A 194 14.68 11.10 -9.63
C ASN A 194 13.68 10.17 -10.35
N LEU A 195 13.08 9.22 -9.61
CA LEU A 195 11.97 8.39 -10.09
C LEU A 195 10.62 9.12 -9.93
N PRO A 196 9.60 8.82 -10.76
CA PRO A 196 8.28 9.44 -10.63
C PRO A 196 7.52 8.92 -9.40
N TYR A 197 6.51 9.68 -8.97
CA TYR A 197 5.53 9.30 -7.96
C TYR A 197 4.39 8.45 -8.57
N PRO A 198 3.82 7.46 -7.86
CA PRO A 198 4.30 6.88 -6.59
C PRO A 198 5.60 6.09 -6.78
N GLY A 199 6.49 6.22 -5.81
CA GLY A 199 7.86 5.73 -5.87
C GLY A 199 8.01 4.26 -5.49
N GLY A 200 7.15 3.74 -4.61
CA GLY A 200 7.11 2.32 -4.22
C GLY A 200 7.11 1.35 -5.40
N PRO A 201 6.14 1.45 -6.34
CA PRO A 201 6.08 0.60 -7.53
C PRO A 201 7.32 0.69 -8.43
N GLU A 202 7.88 1.88 -8.67
CA GLU A 202 9.06 2.04 -9.54
C GLU A 202 10.34 1.49 -8.89
N ILE A 203 10.53 1.66 -7.58
CA ILE A 203 11.62 0.99 -6.85
C ILE A 203 11.44 -0.53 -6.89
N SER A 204 10.23 -1.04 -6.67
CA SER A 204 9.95 -2.48 -6.68
C SER A 204 10.30 -3.12 -8.03
N LYS A 205 9.89 -2.48 -9.13
CA LYS A 205 10.17 -2.83 -10.52
C LYS A 205 11.67 -2.78 -10.87
N LEU A 206 12.39 -1.75 -10.42
CA LEU A 206 13.85 -1.67 -10.60
C LEU A 206 14.58 -2.73 -9.77
N ALA A 207 14.13 -3.01 -8.55
CA ALA A 207 14.67 -4.06 -7.70
C ALA A 207 14.39 -5.46 -8.26
N GLU A 208 13.26 -5.66 -8.95
CA GLU A 208 12.96 -6.90 -9.67
C GLU A 208 13.87 -7.09 -10.87
N LYS A 209 14.06 -6.03 -11.68
CA LYS A 209 15.03 -6.04 -12.77
C LYS A 209 16.44 -6.40 -12.27
N ALA A 210 16.90 -5.76 -11.19
CA ALA A 210 18.20 -6.03 -10.59
C ALA A 210 18.36 -7.50 -10.12
N ARG A 211 17.30 -8.11 -9.57
CA ARG A 211 17.29 -9.55 -9.22
C ARG A 211 17.38 -10.47 -10.44
N LEU A 212 16.76 -10.10 -11.56
CA LEU A 212 16.82 -10.87 -12.81
C LEU A 212 18.18 -10.76 -13.52
N GLU A 213 18.89 -9.66 -13.31
CA GLU A 213 20.23 -9.40 -13.87
C GLU A 213 21.39 -9.78 -12.92
N ASP A 214 21.11 -10.44 -11.78
CA ASP A 214 22.03 -10.78 -10.68
C ASP A 214 22.87 -9.59 -10.15
N ILE A 215 22.30 -8.38 -10.24
CA ILE A 215 22.93 -7.14 -9.76
C ILE A 215 22.81 -7.08 -8.25
N SER A 216 23.87 -7.50 -7.57
CA SER A 216 24.00 -7.42 -6.12
C SER A 216 24.67 -6.14 -5.64
N LEU A 217 24.28 -5.67 -4.45
CA LEU A 217 24.88 -4.53 -3.76
C LEU A 217 25.78 -5.03 -2.63
N GLU A 218 27.09 -4.78 -2.72
CA GLU A 218 28.04 -5.09 -1.64
C GLU A 218 27.70 -4.34 -0.35
N LYS A 219 27.18 -3.11 -0.47
CA LYS A 219 26.78 -2.28 0.68
C LYS A 219 25.48 -2.82 1.31
N LYS A 220 25.63 -3.41 2.49
CA LYS A 220 24.50 -3.68 3.40
C LYS A 220 23.97 -2.35 3.98
N PHE A 221 22.69 -2.09 3.77
CA PHE A 221 21.98 -0.97 4.41
C PHE A 221 21.57 -1.32 5.84
N PRO A 222 21.40 -0.32 6.74
CA PRO A 222 20.95 -0.58 8.11
C PRO A 222 19.54 -1.16 8.13
N ARG A 223 19.26 -1.95 9.16
CA ARG A 223 17.91 -2.41 9.54
C ARG A 223 17.61 -1.82 10.92
N PRO A 224 17.03 -0.61 11.00
CA PRO A 224 16.69 0.00 12.29
C PRO A 224 15.78 -0.91 13.11
N MET A 225 15.88 -0.80 14.44
CA MET A 225 15.05 -1.53 15.42
C MET A 225 15.08 -3.07 15.37
N LEU A 226 15.87 -3.70 14.49
CA LEU A 226 16.05 -5.18 14.40
C LEU A 226 16.52 -5.85 15.72
N HIS A 227 17.07 -5.08 16.65
CA HIS A 227 17.54 -5.53 17.97
C HIS A 227 16.88 -4.78 19.14
N SER A 228 15.73 -4.15 18.89
CA SER A 228 14.85 -3.64 19.94
C SER A 228 14.20 -4.81 20.72
N LYS A 229 13.44 -4.47 21.77
CA LYS A 229 12.63 -5.44 22.55
C LYS A 229 11.12 -5.18 22.42
N ASP A 230 10.74 -4.21 21.59
CA ASP A 230 9.37 -3.91 21.20
C ASP A 230 9.15 -4.42 19.75
N LEU A 231 7.99 -4.15 19.18
CA LEU A 231 7.65 -4.50 17.80
C LEU A 231 7.56 -3.26 16.90
N ASN A 232 8.25 -2.18 17.30
CA ASN A 232 8.20 -0.88 16.66
C ASN A 232 9.14 -0.82 15.43
N PHE A 233 8.83 0.09 14.51
CA PHE A 233 9.56 0.24 13.25
C PHE A 233 10.29 1.59 13.14
N SER A 234 11.31 1.66 12.30
CA SER A 234 11.96 2.90 11.88
C SER A 234 12.54 2.74 10.48
N PHE A 235 12.33 3.74 9.63
CA PHE A 235 12.79 3.75 8.24
C PHE A 235 13.61 5.01 7.90
N SER A 236 13.58 6.06 8.75
CA SER A 236 14.33 7.30 8.55
C SER A 236 15.85 7.08 8.48
N GLY A 237 16.37 6.12 9.26
CA GLY A 237 17.78 5.70 9.21
C GLY A 237 18.15 5.01 7.90
N LEU A 238 17.24 4.22 7.33
CA LEU A 238 17.42 3.57 6.03
C LEU A 238 17.43 4.62 4.89
N LYS A 239 16.41 5.50 4.85
CA LYS A 239 16.34 6.67 3.97
C LYS A 239 17.63 7.50 4.00
N THR A 240 18.14 7.78 5.21
CA THR A 240 19.38 8.55 5.41
C THR A 240 20.61 7.80 4.88
N ALA A 241 20.72 6.50 5.11
CA ALA A 241 21.82 5.68 4.59
C ALA A 241 21.83 5.56 3.05
N VAL A 242 20.65 5.62 2.42
CA VAL A 242 20.48 5.71 0.95
C VAL A 242 20.91 7.09 0.43
N LEU A 243 20.50 8.18 1.07
CA LEU A 243 20.93 9.54 0.70
C LEU A 243 22.47 9.67 0.64
N TYR A 244 23.17 9.18 1.68
CA TYR A 244 24.64 9.19 1.69
C TYR A 244 25.25 8.23 0.66
N TYR A 245 24.59 7.12 0.31
CA TYR A 245 25.07 6.22 -0.74
C TYR A 245 25.03 6.88 -2.12
N LEU A 246 23.90 7.51 -2.46
CA LEU A 246 23.71 8.21 -3.74
C LEU A 246 24.67 9.40 -3.89
N LYS A 247 24.92 10.15 -2.81
CA LYS A 247 25.94 11.21 -2.79
C LYS A 247 27.35 10.67 -3.09
N ASN A 248 27.77 9.61 -2.39
CA ASN A 248 29.09 9.02 -2.60
C ASN A 248 29.27 8.47 -4.03
N ILE A 249 28.24 7.83 -4.61
CA ILE A 249 28.27 7.39 -6.01
C ILE A 249 28.45 8.57 -6.96
N ASN A 250 27.67 9.65 -6.79
CA ASN A 250 27.76 10.81 -7.66
C ASN A 250 29.13 11.49 -7.55
N GLU A 251 29.70 11.63 -6.35
CA GLU A 251 31.08 12.14 -6.19
C GLU A 251 32.13 11.28 -6.89
N VAL A 252 32.06 9.95 -6.75
CA VAL A 252 32.97 9.02 -7.44
C VAL A 252 32.84 9.13 -8.96
N ASN A 253 31.60 9.17 -9.46
CA ASN A 253 31.32 9.29 -10.89
C ASN A 253 31.77 10.65 -11.47
N ILE A 254 31.59 11.75 -10.73
CA ILE A 254 32.08 13.08 -11.13
C ILE A 254 33.62 13.08 -11.18
N ARG A 255 34.31 12.60 -10.15
CA ARG A 255 35.78 12.51 -10.14
C ARG A 255 36.30 11.63 -11.29
N SER A 256 35.62 10.53 -11.57
CA SER A 256 35.96 9.61 -12.67
C SER A 256 35.62 10.17 -14.05
N ALA A 257 34.64 11.08 -14.17
CA ALA A 257 34.34 11.80 -15.42
C ALA A 257 35.36 12.91 -15.69
N GLN A 258 35.72 13.67 -14.66
CA GLN A 258 36.79 14.69 -14.70
C GLN A 258 38.14 14.06 -15.10
N GLN A 259 38.51 12.92 -14.50
CA GLN A 259 39.71 12.15 -14.88
C GLN A 259 39.66 11.61 -16.32
N ARG A 260 38.48 11.51 -16.93
CA ARG A 260 38.27 11.10 -18.34
C ARG A 260 37.98 12.29 -19.28
N GLY A 261 38.16 13.53 -18.81
CA GLY A 261 37.97 14.74 -19.62
C GLY A 261 36.52 15.10 -19.97
N GLN A 262 35.53 14.53 -19.27
CA GLN A 262 34.10 14.84 -19.47
C GLN A 262 33.63 15.84 -18.40
N VAL A 263 33.15 17.01 -18.84
CA VAL A 263 33.07 18.23 -17.99
C VAL A 263 31.63 18.74 -17.78
N SER A 264 30.61 18.02 -18.27
CA SER A 264 29.20 18.40 -18.15
C SER A 264 28.51 17.58 -17.05
N GLU A 265 28.05 18.26 -15.98
CA GLU A 265 27.31 17.63 -14.88
C GLU A 265 26.00 16.96 -15.36
N SER A 266 25.36 17.56 -16.36
CA SER A 266 24.16 17.03 -17.03
C SER A 266 24.41 15.67 -17.72
N ASP A 267 25.55 15.51 -18.40
CA ASP A 267 25.90 14.24 -19.05
C ASP A 267 26.26 13.16 -18.02
N ILE A 268 26.91 13.55 -16.91
CA ILE A 268 27.26 12.63 -15.83
C ILE A 268 25.99 12.04 -15.20
N PHE A 269 24.99 12.88 -14.89
CA PHE A 269 23.76 12.39 -14.25
C PHE A 269 22.95 11.45 -15.16
N GLN A 270 22.81 11.76 -16.46
CA GLN A 270 22.13 10.85 -17.39
C GLN A 270 22.93 9.58 -17.70
N ASN A 271 24.26 9.66 -17.77
CA ASN A 271 25.09 8.47 -17.95
C ASN A 271 25.10 7.56 -16.73
N ASN A 272 24.93 8.07 -15.50
CA ASN A 272 24.82 7.23 -14.31
C ASN A 272 23.56 6.33 -14.36
N ILE A 273 22.42 6.86 -14.83
CA ILE A 273 21.16 6.10 -15.01
C ILE A 273 21.27 5.07 -16.16
N LYS A 274 22.12 5.32 -17.16
CA LYS A 274 22.37 4.37 -18.25
C LYS A 274 23.40 3.30 -17.88
N ASN A 275 24.50 3.67 -17.21
CA ASN A 275 25.61 2.77 -16.89
C ASN A 275 25.33 1.82 -15.72
N SER A 276 24.29 2.08 -14.89
CA SER A 276 23.81 1.10 -13.90
C SER A 276 23.26 -0.21 -14.50
N ASN A 277 23.14 -0.28 -15.84
CA ASN A 277 22.71 -1.47 -16.59
C ASN A 277 23.89 -2.27 -17.18
N ASN A 278 25.14 -2.04 -16.75
CA ASN A 278 26.33 -2.65 -17.36
C ASN A 278 27.24 -3.35 -16.31
N PRO A 279 27.03 -4.66 -16.04
CA PRO A 279 27.76 -5.38 -15.00
C PRO A 279 29.14 -5.84 -15.47
N GLN A 280 30.22 -5.17 -15.01
CA GLN A 280 31.58 -5.70 -15.13
C GLN A 280 32.38 -5.67 -13.82
N LYS A 281 32.55 -6.88 -13.29
CA LYS A 281 33.75 -7.39 -12.60
C LYS A 281 34.37 -6.50 -11.49
N HIS A 282 33.98 -6.81 -10.26
CA HIS A 282 34.97 -7.26 -9.27
C HIS A 282 34.59 -8.67 -8.79
N SER A 283 35.54 -9.39 -8.17
CA SER A 283 35.44 -10.82 -7.90
C SER A 283 36.18 -11.22 -6.63
N LEU A 284 35.77 -12.35 -6.03
CA LEU A 284 36.24 -12.92 -4.74
C LEU A 284 35.58 -12.21 -3.52
N ASP A 285 35.12 -12.91 -2.47
CA ASP A 285 35.07 -14.36 -2.25
C ASP A 285 33.84 -14.79 -1.41
N ARG A 286 33.53 -16.10 -1.33
CA ARG A 286 32.32 -16.63 -0.66
C ARG A 286 32.60 -17.55 0.53
N THR A 287 32.01 -17.22 1.69
CA THR A 287 31.54 -18.08 2.83
C THR A 287 31.24 -17.11 4.00
N GLU A 288 30.41 -17.32 5.02
CA GLU A 288 29.16 -18.07 5.33
C GLU A 288 28.59 -17.38 6.62
N TYR A 289 27.35 -17.44 7.09
CA TYR A 289 26.10 -18.18 6.80
C TYR A 289 24.95 -17.18 6.45
N PHE A 290 23.66 -17.48 6.23
CA PHE A 290 22.75 -18.58 6.63
C PHE A 290 21.94 -19.13 5.44
N SER A 291 21.45 -20.36 5.58
CA SER A 291 20.68 -21.08 4.57
C SER A 291 19.21 -20.62 4.47
N ALA A 292 18.77 -20.30 3.26
CA ALA A 292 17.42 -20.55 2.79
C ALA A 292 17.51 -21.54 1.60
N GLU A 293 16.59 -22.48 1.50
CA GLU A 293 16.74 -23.63 0.59
C GLU A 293 16.49 -23.28 -0.89
N LYS A 294 16.98 -24.14 -1.78
CA LYS A 294 16.79 -24.03 -3.22
C LYS A 294 15.35 -24.37 -3.62
N SER A 295 14.55 -23.36 -3.94
CA SER A 295 13.32 -23.53 -4.73
C SER A 295 13.57 -23.20 -6.21
N PRO A 296 13.01 -23.95 -7.17
CA PRO A 296 13.19 -23.70 -8.60
C PRO A 296 12.42 -22.45 -9.08
N PRO A 297 12.75 -21.88 -10.25
CA PRO A 297 12.14 -20.65 -10.73
C PRO A 297 10.70 -20.88 -11.23
N SER A 298 9.71 -20.42 -10.46
CA SER A 298 8.30 -20.38 -10.87
C SER A 298 7.60 -19.10 -10.42
N HIS A 299 7.16 -18.30 -11.40
CA HIS A 299 6.18 -17.20 -11.43
C HIS A 299 5.75 -16.46 -10.14
N ALA A 300 5.62 -15.13 -10.32
CA ALA A 300 4.98 -14.14 -9.44
C ALA A 300 5.70 -13.87 -8.10
N SER A 301 6.32 -12.69 -8.01
CA SER A 301 6.91 -12.08 -6.81
C SER A 301 5.87 -11.58 -5.79
N ARG A 302 4.73 -12.27 -5.66
CA ARG A 302 3.78 -12.05 -4.56
C ARG A 302 4.38 -12.62 -3.27
N ALA A 303 4.70 -11.75 -2.32
CA ALA A 303 4.88 -12.18 -0.93
C ALA A 303 3.61 -12.91 -0.47
N PRO A 304 3.71 -13.96 0.35
CA PRO A 304 2.55 -14.79 0.70
C PRO A 304 1.50 -13.96 1.44
N LYS A 305 0.22 -14.12 1.05
CA LYS A 305 -0.92 -13.37 1.61
C LYS A 305 -1.13 -13.61 3.10
N GLU A 306 -0.73 -14.80 3.56
CA GLU A 306 -0.67 -15.18 4.97
C GLU A 306 0.76 -15.60 5.32
N VAL A 307 1.24 -15.22 6.49
CA VAL A 307 2.50 -15.72 7.07
C VAL A 307 2.15 -16.37 8.41
N VAL A 308 2.59 -17.61 8.62
CA VAL A 308 2.49 -18.25 9.94
C VAL A 308 3.67 -17.74 10.78
N ILE A 309 3.38 -16.97 11.84
CA ILE A 309 4.42 -16.44 12.76
C ILE A 309 4.75 -17.47 13.84
N SER A 310 3.73 -18.20 14.30
CA SER A 310 3.85 -19.36 15.18
C SER A 310 2.69 -20.33 14.91
N GLU A 311 2.74 -21.55 15.44
CA GLU A 311 1.64 -22.53 15.32
C GLU A 311 0.31 -21.98 15.86
N ASP A 312 0.36 -21.07 16.84
CA ASP A 312 -0.80 -20.40 17.44
C ASP A 312 -1.23 -19.08 16.75
N ILE A 313 -0.42 -18.49 15.86
CA ILE A 313 -0.66 -17.13 15.31
C ILE A 313 -0.45 -17.05 13.80
N LYS A 314 -1.56 -16.76 13.10
CA LYS A 314 -1.61 -16.39 11.68
C LYS A 314 -1.47 -14.87 11.52
N LEU A 315 -0.57 -14.44 10.64
CA LEU A 315 -0.48 -13.07 10.14
C LEU A 315 -1.21 -12.96 8.81
N SER A 316 -2.20 -12.09 8.73
CA SER A 316 -2.74 -11.61 7.45
C SER A 316 -2.13 -10.24 7.13
N VAL A 317 -1.64 -10.05 5.92
CA VAL A 317 -0.98 -8.78 5.52
C VAL A 317 -1.93 -7.96 4.64
N ALA A 318 -2.36 -6.80 5.14
CA ALA A 318 -3.08 -5.81 4.36
C ALA A 318 -2.08 -4.80 3.76
N ARG A 319 -2.24 -4.46 2.49
CA ARG A 319 -1.33 -3.58 1.74
C ARG A 319 -2.10 -2.64 0.83
N GLU A 320 -1.63 -1.41 0.74
CA GLU A 320 -2.00 -0.47 -0.32
C GLU A 320 -1.08 -0.54 -1.56
N PHE A 321 -0.01 -1.35 -1.52
CA PHE A 321 1.05 -1.41 -2.54
C PHE A 321 1.50 -2.85 -2.89
#